data_AF-A0A839Z2X8-F1
#
_entry.id   AF-A0A839Z2X8-F1
#
_cell.length_a   1.000
_cell.length_b   1.000
_cell.length_c   1.000
_cell.angle_alpha   90.00
_cell.angle_beta   90.00
_cell.angle_gamma   90.00
#
_symmetry.space_group_name_H-M   'P 1'
#
loop_
_entity.id
_entity.type
_entity.pdbx_description
1 polymer ?
#
loop_
_entity_poly.entity_id
_entity_poly.type
_entity_poly.pdbx_seq_one_letter_code
_entity_poly.pdbx_strand_id
1 'polypeptide(L)'
;MSDSIRRLHDAVIATRRGNNTSARTARLFAKGRPFIAKKVAEEAVEVALDGVVGNVPATVCESADLLYNLVVLWVDLGIDPDDVWTEMARRENLLGMAEKLPKRARKGAGGDAGPSSAPPTDAPVFDFHPIPHRAASLPIGEAGSGPARRR
;
A
#
# COMPACT_ATOMS: atom_id res chain seq x y z
N MET A 1 -2.69 -5.98 -17.11
CA MET A 1 -3.01 -5.66 -15.70
C MET A 1 -2.37 -4.33 -15.28
N SER A 2 -1.07 -4.16 -15.49
CA SER A 2 -0.31 -2.95 -15.15
C SER A 2 -0.90 -1.67 -15.74
N ASP A 3 -1.44 -1.73 -16.97
CA ASP A 3 -2.09 -0.58 -17.61
C ASP A 3 -3.35 -0.11 -16.87
N SER A 4 -4.15 -1.02 -16.32
CA SER A 4 -5.37 -0.66 -15.59
C SER A 4 -5.05 0.00 -14.26
N ILE A 5 -4.06 -0.52 -13.54
CA ILE A 5 -3.58 0.07 -12.28
C ILE A 5 -2.94 1.43 -12.53
N ARG A 6 -2.14 1.59 -13.60
CA ARG A 6 -1.57 2.88 -13.98
C ARG A 6 -2.65 3.92 -14.28
N ARG A 7 -3.63 3.58 -15.12
CA ARG A 7 -4.77 4.47 -15.41
C ARG A 7 -5.55 4.86 -14.15
N LEU A 8 -5.74 3.92 -13.22
CA LEU A 8 -6.39 4.21 -11.95
C LEU A 8 -5.55 5.16 -11.08
N HIS A 9 -4.23 4.93 -10.98
CA HIS A 9 -3.31 5.78 -10.23
C HIS A 9 -3.30 7.21 -10.79
N ASP A 10 -3.20 7.37 -12.10
CA ASP A 10 -3.27 8.67 -12.78
C ASP A 10 -4.61 9.40 -12.49
N ALA A 11 -5.73 8.67 -12.53
CA ALA A 11 -7.04 9.22 -12.22
C ALA A 11 -7.14 9.68 -10.76
N VAL A 12 -6.58 8.91 -9.82
CA VAL A 12 -6.55 9.27 -8.40
C VAL A 12 -5.64 10.47 -8.14
N ILE A 13 -4.48 10.58 -8.81
CA ILE A 13 -3.63 11.77 -8.77
C ILE A 13 -4.41 13.00 -9.28
N ALA A 14 -5.11 12.87 -10.40
CA ALA A 14 -5.92 13.95 -10.95
C ALA A 14 -7.00 14.40 -9.94
N THR A 15 -7.64 13.47 -9.23
CA THR A 15 -8.58 13.81 -8.14
C THR A 15 -7.92 14.50 -6.97
N ARG A 16 -6.75 14.02 -6.52
CA ARG A 16 -6.01 14.66 -5.42
C ARG A 16 -5.60 16.10 -5.76
N ARG A 17 -5.33 16.38 -7.03
CA ARG A 17 -5.00 17.72 -7.56
C ARG A 17 -6.23 18.60 -7.82
N GLY A 18 -7.45 18.09 -7.65
CA GLY A 18 -8.69 18.83 -7.92
C GLY A 18 -9.10 18.87 -9.40
N ASN A 19 -8.44 18.10 -10.27
CA ASN A 19 -8.67 18.11 -11.73
C ASN A 19 -9.72 17.07 -12.19
N ASN A 20 -10.13 16.14 -11.32
CA ASN A 20 -11.15 15.13 -11.61
C ASN A 20 -11.93 14.79 -10.34
N THR A 21 -13.21 15.11 -10.24
CA THR A 21 -13.92 15.07 -8.95
C THR A 21 -14.66 13.76 -8.75
N SER A 22 -13.92 12.65 -8.59
CA SER A 22 -14.53 11.44 -8.02
C SER A 22 -14.91 11.72 -6.56
N ALA A 23 -16.21 11.82 -6.28
CA ALA A 23 -16.72 12.10 -4.93
C ALA A 23 -16.33 11.01 -3.91
N ARG A 24 -16.10 9.76 -4.35
CA ARG A 24 -15.58 8.68 -3.50
C ARG A 24 -14.13 8.96 -3.10
N THR A 25 -13.27 9.20 -4.08
CA THR A 25 -11.84 9.47 -3.87
C THR A 25 -11.60 10.75 -3.07
N ALA A 26 -12.33 11.82 -3.37
CA ALA A 26 -12.25 13.07 -2.63
C ALA A 26 -12.61 12.89 -1.15
N ARG A 27 -13.62 12.08 -0.84
CA ARG A 27 -14.00 11.74 0.55
C ARG A 27 -12.93 10.95 1.28
N LEU A 28 -12.23 10.06 0.59
CA LEU A 28 -11.10 9.31 1.17
C LEU A 28 -9.97 10.25 1.57
N PHE A 29 -9.53 11.14 0.66
CA PHE A 29 -8.50 12.11 0.96
C PHE A 29 -8.92 13.11 2.04
N ALA A 30 -10.18 13.57 2.03
CA ALA A 30 -10.71 14.45 3.07
C ALA A 30 -10.68 13.83 4.47
N LYS A 31 -10.84 12.50 4.58
CA LYS A 31 -10.74 11.75 5.85
C LYS A 31 -9.31 11.38 6.24
N GLY A 32 -8.34 11.55 5.33
CA GLY A 32 -6.92 11.37 5.58
C GLY A 32 -6.43 9.92 5.63
N ARG A 33 -5.10 9.78 5.71
CA ARG A 33 -4.38 8.50 5.65
C ARG A 33 -4.89 7.40 6.58
N PRO A 34 -5.21 7.66 7.87
CA PRO A 34 -5.71 6.61 8.76
C PRO A 34 -7.00 5.97 8.25
N PHE A 35 -7.89 6.77 7.65
CA PHE A 35 -9.15 6.27 7.09
C PHE A 35 -8.91 5.48 5.80
N ILE A 36 -7.98 5.91 4.95
CA ILE A 36 -7.57 5.19 3.74
C ILE A 36 -7.00 3.81 4.10
N ALA A 37 -6.06 3.77 5.06
CA ALA A 37 -5.47 2.52 5.54
C ALA A 37 -6.53 1.58 6.17
N LYS A 38 -7.49 2.13 6.91
CA LYS A 38 -8.63 1.37 7.42
C LYS A 38 -9.40 0.68 6.28
N LYS A 39 -9.71 1.40 5.20
CA LYS A 39 -10.41 0.82 4.04
C LYS A 39 -9.61 -0.32 3.41
N VAL A 40 -8.30 -0.15 3.21
CA VAL A 40 -7.45 -1.25 2.70
C VAL A 40 -7.54 -2.50 3.58
N ALA A 41 -7.51 -2.33 4.90
CA ALA A 41 -7.62 -3.46 5.84
C ALA A 41 -9.01 -4.12 5.80
N GLU A 42 -10.08 -3.33 5.69
CA GLU A 42 -11.47 -3.81 5.59
C GLU A 42 -11.66 -4.70 4.35
N GLU A 43 -11.31 -4.20 3.15
CA GLU A 43 -11.47 -4.99 1.91
C GLU A 43 -10.59 -6.25 1.92
N ALA A 44 -9.40 -6.20 2.53
CA ALA A 44 -8.52 -7.36 2.63
C ALA A 44 -9.12 -8.47 3.50
N VAL A 45 -9.83 -8.10 4.58
CA VAL A 45 -10.56 -9.05 5.42
C VAL A 45 -11.75 -9.62 4.65
N GLU A 46 -12.50 -8.79 3.92
CA GLU A 46 -13.65 -9.24 3.12
C GLU A 46 -13.24 -10.23 2.03
N VAL A 47 -12.18 -9.93 1.26
CA VAL A 47 -11.57 -10.86 0.29
C VAL A 47 -11.21 -12.20 0.94
N ALA A 48 -10.58 -12.17 2.12
CA ALA A 48 -10.17 -13.38 2.81
C ALA A 48 -11.38 -14.20 3.29
N LEU A 49 -12.39 -13.55 3.85
CA LEU A 49 -13.61 -14.20 4.34
C LEU A 49 -14.42 -14.81 3.19
N ASP A 50 -14.65 -14.05 2.11
CA ASP A 50 -15.35 -14.54 0.92
C ASP A 50 -14.60 -15.68 0.24
N GLY A 51 -13.27 -15.62 0.23
CA GLY A 51 -12.42 -16.71 -0.25
C GLY A 51 -12.57 -17.98 0.59
N VAL A 52 -12.67 -17.87 1.92
CA VAL A 52 -12.86 -19.01 2.84
C VAL A 52 -14.21 -19.68 2.61
N VAL A 53 -15.27 -18.92 2.37
CA VAL A 53 -16.61 -19.48 2.13
C VAL A 53 -16.86 -19.87 0.66
N GLY A 54 -15.89 -19.65 -0.23
CA GLY A 54 -15.98 -20.01 -1.64
C GLY A 54 -16.88 -19.10 -2.48
N ASN A 55 -17.15 -17.87 -2.01
CA ASN A 55 -17.98 -16.90 -2.70
C ASN A 55 -17.17 -16.16 -3.78
N VAL A 56 -16.96 -16.83 -4.93
CA VAL A 56 -16.13 -16.31 -6.03
C VAL A 56 -16.59 -14.93 -6.53
N PRO A 57 -17.90 -14.67 -6.77
CA PRO A 57 -18.34 -13.35 -7.23
C PRO A 57 -18.00 -12.23 -6.24
N ALA A 58 -18.25 -12.43 -4.94
CA ALA A 58 -17.91 -11.43 -3.94
C ALA A 58 -16.39 -11.25 -3.83
N THR A 59 -15.62 -12.34 -3.80
CA THR A 59 -14.15 -12.29 -3.77
C THR A 59 -13.58 -11.43 -4.91
N VAL A 60 -14.15 -11.51 -6.12
CA VAL A 60 -13.74 -10.67 -7.26
C VAL A 60 -14.06 -9.20 -7.03
N CYS A 61 -15.27 -8.88 -6.54
CA CYS A 61 -15.67 -7.52 -6.20
C CYS A 61 -14.77 -6.91 -5.12
N GLU A 62 -14.57 -7.61 -4.02
CA GLU A 62 -13.74 -7.11 -2.91
C GLU A 62 -12.27 -7.04 -3.27
N SER A 63 -11.79 -7.90 -4.19
CA SER A 63 -10.44 -7.80 -4.73
C SER A 63 -10.26 -6.51 -5.54
N ALA A 64 -11.27 -6.11 -6.30
CA ALA A 64 -11.24 -4.85 -7.04
C ALA A 64 -11.25 -3.64 -6.10
N ASP A 65 -12.07 -3.66 -5.05
CA ASP A 65 -12.12 -2.59 -4.05
C ASP A 65 -10.83 -2.53 -3.22
N LEU A 66 -10.22 -3.67 -2.90
CA LEU A 66 -8.89 -3.74 -2.28
C LEU A 66 -7.83 -3.07 -3.15
N LEU A 67 -7.74 -3.45 -4.43
CA LEU A 67 -6.79 -2.85 -5.36
C LEU A 67 -7.02 -1.33 -5.50
N TYR A 68 -8.28 -0.91 -5.55
CA TYR A 68 -8.62 0.50 -5.60
C TYR A 68 -8.13 1.27 -4.36
N ASN A 69 -8.46 0.79 -3.17
CA ASN A 69 -8.04 1.45 -1.93
C ASN A 69 -6.51 1.42 -1.75
N LEU A 70 -5.85 0.37 -2.23
CA LEU A 70 -4.39 0.27 -2.24
C LEU A 70 -3.76 1.32 -3.15
N VAL A 71 -4.29 1.54 -4.36
CA VAL A 71 -3.82 2.61 -5.25
C VAL A 71 -4.05 4.00 -4.65
N VAL A 72 -5.18 4.23 -3.98
CA VAL A 72 -5.42 5.49 -3.25
C VAL A 72 -4.37 5.70 -2.16
N LEU A 73 -4.01 4.65 -1.42
CA LEU A 73 -2.95 4.70 -0.42
C LEU A 73 -1.57 4.97 -1.05
N TRP A 74 -1.25 4.35 -2.18
CA TRP A 74 0.00 4.63 -2.91
C TRP A 74 0.08 6.10 -3.33
N VAL A 75 -0.98 6.65 -3.91
CA VAL A 75 -1.02 8.07 -4.26
C VAL A 75 -0.84 8.93 -3.01
N ASP A 76 -1.50 8.60 -1.89
CA ASP A 76 -1.34 9.34 -0.62
C ASP A 76 0.11 9.35 -0.11
N LEU A 77 0.81 8.23 -0.26
CA LEU A 77 2.20 8.00 0.14
C LEU A 77 3.24 8.47 -0.90
N GLY A 78 2.81 8.81 -2.12
CA GLY A 78 3.72 9.17 -3.22
C GLY A 78 4.46 7.97 -3.83
N ILE A 79 3.85 6.79 -3.79
CA ILE A 79 4.40 5.55 -4.38
C ILE A 79 3.92 5.45 -5.84
N ASP A 80 4.85 5.16 -6.75
CA ASP A 80 4.55 4.86 -8.15
C ASP A 80 4.24 3.35 -8.30
N PRO A 81 3.23 2.94 -9.09
CA PRO A 81 2.98 1.54 -9.37
C PRO A 81 4.21 0.79 -9.91
N ASP A 82 5.11 1.46 -10.62
CA ASP A 82 6.33 0.87 -11.16
C ASP A 82 7.32 0.46 -10.07
N ASP A 83 7.33 1.15 -8.93
CA ASP A 83 8.13 0.74 -7.77
C ASP A 83 7.64 -0.62 -7.24
N VAL A 84 6.32 -0.82 -7.23
CA VAL A 84 5.69 -2.08 -6.78
C VAL A 84 5.94 -3.20 -7.78
N TRP A 85 5.82 -2.94 -9.07
CA TRP A 85 6.11 -3.93 -10.11
C TRP A 85 7.59 -4.32 -10.14
N THR A 86 8.49 -3.37 -9.92
CA THR A 86 9.92 -3.63 -9.77
C THR A 86 10.19 -4.55 -8.58
N GLU A 87 9.55 -4.31 -7.45
CA GLU A 87 9.67 -5.17 -6.27
C GLU A 87 9.09 -6.57 -6.52
N MET A 88 7.97 -6.68 -7.23
CA MET A 88 7.39 -7.98 -7.60
C MET A 88 8.34 -8.78 -8.52
N ALA A 89 8.88 -8.15 -9.56
CA ALA A 89 9.85 -8.79 -10.45
C ALA A 89 11.13 -9.20 -9.69
N ARG A 90 11.59 -8.38 -8.75
CA ARG A 90 12.71 -8.73 -7.87
C ARG A 90 12.40 -9.97 -7.03
N ARG A 91 11.19 -10.08 -6.46
CA ARG A 91 10.76 -11.26 -5.68
C ARG A 91 10.64 -12.50 -6.54
N GLU A 92 10.06 -12.38 -7.74
CA GLU A 92 9.95 -13.49 -8.69
C GLU A 92 11.34 -14.04 -9.05
N ASN A 93 12.31 -13.18 -9.32
CA ASN A 93 13.68 -13.58 -9.63
C ASN A 93 14.40 -14.26 -8.45
N LEU A 94 14.05 -13.90 -7.21
CA LEU A 94 14.71 -14.42 -6.01
C LEU A 94 14.04 -15.66 -5.43
N LEU A 95 12.73 -15.80 -5.62
CA LEU A 95 11.90 -16.76 -4.92
C LEU A 95 11.12 -17.66 -5.88
N GLY A 96 11.23 -17.47 -7.20
CA GLY A 96 10.31 -18.07 -8.16
C GLY A 96 8.90 -17.44 -8.08
N MET A 97 8.07 -17.67 -9.10
CA MET A 97 6.72 -17.08 -9.20
C MET A 97 5.78 -17.38 -8.01
N ALA A 98 6.06 -18.42 -7.22
CA ALA A 98 5.15 -18.92 -6.18
C ALA A 98 5.82 -19.30 -4.85
N GLU A 99 7.15 -19.21 -4.71
CA GLU A 99 7.84 -19.74 -3.53
C GLU A 99 8.05 -18.67 -2.45
N LYS A 100 7.81 -19.07 -1.21
CA LYS A 100 7.78 -18.23 -0.01
C LYS A 100 9.21 -17.97 0.46
N LEU A 101 9.52 -16.76 0.97
CA LEU A 101 10.85 -16.46 1.56
C LEU A 101 11.30 -17.60 2.49
N PRO A 102 12.52 -18.17 2.31
CA PRO A 102 13.11 -19.02 3.33
C PRO A 102 13.23 -18.20 4.62
N LYS A 103 12.64 -18.68 5.71
CA LYS A 103 12.86 -18.16 7.07
C LYS A 103 14.38 -18.17 7.28
N ARG A 104 15.01 -17.01 7.52
CA ARG A 104 16.46 -16.94 7.82
C ARG A 104 16.77 -17.98 8.89
N ALA A 105 17.52 -19.03 8.53
CA ALA A 105 18.06 -19.95 9.52
C ALA A 105 18.97 -19.12 10.42
N ARG A 106 18.56 -18.94 11.68
CA ARG A 106 19.42 -18.39 12.72
C ARG A 106 20.69 -19.25 12.72
N LYS A 107 21.81 -18.65 12.32
CA LYS A 107 23.12 -19.28 12.43
C LYS A 107 23.33 -19.59 13.91
N GLY A 108 23.37 -20.88 14.23
CA GLY A 108 23.61 -21.36 15.59
C GLY A 108 24.93 -20.79 16.10
N ALA A 109 24.86 -20.05 17.20
CA ALA A 109 25.95 -19.85 18.12
C ALA A 109 25.50 -20.50 19.43
N GLY A 110 26.13 -21.62 19.78
CA GLY A 110 25.86 -22.35 21.00
C GLY A 110 26.34 -21.59 22.24
N GLY A 111 25.70 -21.88 23.37
CA GLY A 111 26.07 -21.44 24.71
C GLY A 111 24.90 -21.59 25.67
N ASP A 112 24.96 -22.60 26.53
CA ASP A 112 23.97 -23.02 27.53
C ASP A 112 23.52 -21.93 28.54
N ALA A 113 22.25 -21.96 28.95
CA ALA A 113 21.79 -22.17 30.35
C ALA A 113 20.32 -21.74 30.62
N GLY A 114 19.51 -22.68 31.13
CA GLY A 114 18.39 -22.41 32.08
C GLY A 114 16.95 -22.38 31.52
N PRO A 115 15.97 -23.10 32.13
CA PRO A 115 14.58 -23.10 31.69
C PRO A 115 13.81 -21.92 32.31
N SER A 116 13.24 -21.06 31.48
CA SER A 116 12.18 -20.13 31.91
C SER A 116 11.10 -20.05 30.83
N SER A 117 9.87 -20.28 31.28
CA SER A 117 8.65 -20.45 30.51
C SER A 117 8.07 -19.12 30.02
N ALA A 118 7.95 -18.97 28.70
CA ALA A 118 6.90 -18.19 28.03
C ALA A 118 6.76 -18.72 26.59
N PRO A 119 5.53 -18.84 26.02
CA PRO A 119 5.36 -19.34 24.67
C PRO A 119 5.89 -18.31 23.65
N PRO A 120 6.53 -18.73 22.55
CA PRO A 120 6.88 -17.81 21.48
C PRO A 120 5.61 -17.37 20.77
N THR A 121 5.31 -16.08 20.83
CA THR A 121 4.38 -15.42 19.92
C THR A 121 5.01 -15.41 18.53
N ASP A 122 4.78 -16.47 17.76
CA ASP A 122 5.26 -16.64 16.39
C ASP A 122 4.38 -15.81 15.42
N ALA A 123 4.26 -14.50 15.69
CA ALA A 123 3.71 -13.55 14.73
C ALA A 123 4.79 -13.31 13.66
N PRO A 124 4.48 -13.47 12.35
CA PRO A 124 5.46 -13.22 11.30
C PRO A 124 5.86 -11.74 11.32
N VAL A 125 7.11 -11.48 11.69
CA VAL A 125 7.74 -10.18 11.46
C VAL A 125 8.03 -10.10 9.96
N PHE A 126 7.18 -9.41 9.22
CA PHE A 126 7.47 -9.07 7.83
C PHE A 126 8.61 -8.05 7.81
N ASP A 127 9.81 -8.51 7.47
CA ASP A 127 10.99 -7.67 7.28
C ASP A 127 10.84 -6.87 5.98
N PHE A 128 10.20 -5.70 6.07
CA PHE A 128 10.08 -4.77 4.96
C PHE A 128 11.45 -4.09 4.75
N HIS A 129 12.21 -4.57 3.75
CA HIS A 129 13.32 -3.78 3.24
C HIS A 129 12.80 -2.44 2.71
N PRO A 130 13.44 -1.31 3.04
CA PRO A 130 13.02 -0.02 2.53
C PRO A 130 13.15 0.02 1.00
N ILE A 131 12.05 0.32 0.32
CA ILE A 131 12.05 0.61 -1.12
C ILE A 131 12.75 1.96 -1.30
N PRO A 132 13.76 2.09 -2.17
CA PRO A 132 14.39 3.37 -2.43
C PRO A 132 13.38 4.35 -3.04
N HIS A 133 12.90 5.31 -2.24
CA HIS A 133 12.02 6.36 -2.74
C HIS A 133 12.81 7.28 -3.67
N ARG A 134 12.37 7.41 -4.92
CA ARG A 134 12.80 8.50 -5.79
C ARG A 134 12.25 9.79 -5.18
N ALA A 135 13.14 10.70 -4.74
CA ALA A 135 12.74 11.95 -4.11
C ALA A 135 11.77 12.71 -5.03
N ALA A 136 10.50 12.80 -4.62
CA ALA A 136 9.51 13.60 -5.32
C ALA A 136 9.82 15.08 -5.08
N SER A 137 10.57 15.69 -6.00
CA SER A 137 10.73 17.14 -6.08
C SER A 137 9.40 17.74 -6.57
N LEU A 138 8.52 18.10 -5.64
CA LEU A 138 7.42 19.03 -5.91
C LEU A 138 7.86 20.43 -5.48
N PRO A 139 7.85 21.44 -6.38
CA PRO A 139 8.09 22.81 -5.97
C PRO A 139 6.89 23.29 -5.14
N ILE A 140 7.16 23.62 -3.87
CA ILE A 140 6.27 24.46 -3.07
C ILE A 140 6.45 25.88 -3.61
N GLY A 141 5.47 26.36 -4.36
CA GLY A 141 5.43 27.76 -4.79
C GLY A 141 5.11 28.65 -3.58
N GLU A 142 6.12 29.36 -3.10
CA GLU A 142 5.94 30.51 -2.21
C GLU A 142 5.62 31.79 -2.99
N ALA A 143 4.86 32.64 -2.29
CA ALA A 143 4.76 34.10 -2.36
C ALA A 143 3.84 34.75 -3.41
N GLY A 144 2.85 35.49 -2.87
CA GLY A 144 2.06 36.50 -3.57
C GLY A 144 1.20 37.31 -2.61
N SER A 145 1.82 37.99 -1.63
CA SER A 145 1.15 38.95 -0.74
C SER A 145 1.01 40.33 -1.40
N GLY A 146 -0.25 40.81 -1.50
CA GLY A 146 -0.65 42.23 -1.45
C GLY A 146 -0.89 42.98 -2.79
N PRO A 147 -1.56 44.17 -2.78
CA PRO A 147 -2.32 44.80 -1.69
C PRO A 147 -3.76 45.21 -2.07
N ALA A 148 -4.53 45.54 -1.03
CA ALA A 148 -5.82 46.21 -1.10
C ALA A 148 -5.76 47.54 -1.88
N ARG A 149 -6.76 47.80 -2.73
CA ARG A 149 -7.09 49.15 -3.20
C ARG A 149 -8.56 49.45 -2.97
N ARG A 150 -8.79 50.41 -2.08
CA ARG A 150 -10.03 51.20 -1.99
C ARG A 150 -10.26 51.94 -3.30
N ARG A 151 -11.50 51.95 -3.78
CA ARG A 151 -12.28 53.14 -4.13
C ARG A 151 -13.73 52.72 -4.35
#